data_AF-A0A916RKB2-F1
#
_entry.id   AF-A0A916RKB2-F1
#
_cell.length_a   1.000
_cell.length_b   1.000
_cell.length_c   1.000
_cell.angle_alpha   90.00
_cell.angle_beta   90.00
_cell.angle_gamma   90.00
#
_symmetry.space_group_name_H-M   'P 1'
#
loop_
_entity.id
_entity.type
_entity.pdbx_description
1 polymer ?
#
loop_
_entity_poly.entity_id
_entity_poly.type
_entity_poly.pdbx_seq_one_letter_code
_entity_poly.pdbx_strand_id
1 'polypeptide(L)'
;MFFAEHEAQPEKFSSILETMWWGVVTLTTVGYGDVYPTTNVGKLLSAAVAFLGIGIFGLPAGIIASGFAEEVQKRRGKKIVHPVGKDIKITAETTFPLNSDVRHHIHPDFRHHHTKQEQKQAIADYIEESSEIMKLCIETAKKKYGNYFQNEEIIKDFAMVLYQETMRKFHR
;
A
#
# COMPACT_ATOMS: atom_id res chain seq x y z
N MET A 1 40.69 17.10 9.44
CA MET A 1 40.72 16.87 10.89
C MET A 1 42.15 16.83 11.44
N PHE A 2 43.04 16.00 10.90
CA PHE A 2 44.47 15.96 11.25
C PHE A 2 45.09 17.37 11.33
N PHE A 3 45.04 18.13 10.22
CA PHE A 3 45.55 19.50 10.19
C PHE A 3 44.89 20.49 11.16
N ALA A 4 43.66 20.22 11.61
CA ALA A 4 42.93 21.11 12.51
C ALA A 4 43.21 20.82 13.99
N GLU A 5 43.62 19.60 14.33
CA GLU A 5 43.75 19.12 15.72
C GLU A 5 45.15 18.64 16.08
N HIS A 6 46.03 18.36 15.11
CA HIS A 6 47.36 17.82 15.37
C HIS A 6 48.20 18.74 16.26
N GLU A 7 48.14 20.06 16.07
CA GLU A 7 48.87 21.00 16.93
C GLU A 7 48.34 21.03 18.38
N ALA A 8 47.03 20.86 18.57
CA ALA A 8 46.41 20.87 19.89
C ALA A 8 46.51 19.52 20.61
N GLN A 9 46.50 18.41 19.85
CA GLN A 9 46.45 17.04 20.35
C GLN A 9 47.33 16.12 19.49
N PRO A 10 48.66 16.29 19.50
CA PRO A 10 49.57 15.56 18.61
C PRO A 10 49.61 14.05 18.89
N GLU A 11 49.36 13.63 20.13
CA GLU A 11 49.30 12.20 20.48
C GLU A 11 48.04 11.51 19.95
N LYS A 12 46.88 12.20 19.99
CA LYS A 12 45.59 11.63 19.54
C LYS A 12 45.38 11.72 18.04
N PHE A 13 45.91 12.77 17.40
CA PHE A 13 45.88 12.97 15.96
C PHE A 13 47.30 12.86 15.38
N SER A 14 48.04 11.81 15.74
CA SER A 14 49.47 11.66 15.42
C SER A 14 49.76 11.42 13.94
N SER A 15 48.83 10.79 13.23
CA SER A 15 48.94 10.54 11.79
C SER A 15 47.58 10.65 11.10
N ILE A 16 47.60 10.69 9.77
CA ILE A 16 46.38 10.67 8.96
C ILE A 16 45.59 9.38 9.21
N LEU A 17 46.27 8.24 9.38
CA LEU A 17 45.63 6.94 9.64
C LEU A 17 44.93 6.92 11.01
N GLU A 18 45.58 7.42 12.06
CA GLU A 18 44.95 7.56 13.39
C GLU A 18 43.75 8.50 13.35
N THR A 19 43.83 9.56 12.54
CA THR A 19 42.69 10.45 12.31
C THR A 19 41.53 9.75 11.57
N MET A 20 41.83 8.80 10.69
CA MET A 20 40.79 8.01 10.00
C MET A 20 39.99 7.17 10.99
N TRP A 21 40.61 6.64 12.05
CA TRP A 21 39.89 5.91 13.11
C TRP A 21 38.78 6.78 13.74
N TRP A 22 39.13 8.00 14.14
CA TRP A 22 38.15 8.97 14.63
C TRP A 22 37.03 9.22 13.60
N GLY A 23 37.40 9.36 12.32
CA GLY A 23 36.45 9.57 11.23
C GLY A 23 35.46 8.41 11.08
N VAL A 24 35.94 7.16 11.10
CA VAL A 24 35.10 5.95 11.01
C VAL A 24 34.16 5.86 12.20
N VAL A 25 34.66 6.02 13.42
CA VAL A 25 33.88 5.93 14.67
C VAL A 25 32.81 7.03 14.75
N THR A 26 33.14 8.24 14.29
CA THR A 26 32.20 9.37 14.26
C THR A 26 31.17 9.21 13.15
N LEU A 27 31.58 8.82 11.94
CA LEU A 27 30.69 8.63 10.80
C LEU A 27 29.67 7.51 11.03
N THR A 28 30.09 6.43 11.70
CA THR A 28 29.22 5.31 12.09
C THR A 28 28.42 5.60 13.36
N THR A 29 28.52 6.80 13.94
CA THR A 29 27.83 7.24 15.15
C THR A 29 28.13 6.41 16.42
N VAL A 30 29.24 5.65 16.42
CA VAL A 30 29.66 4.85 17.59
C VAL A 30 30.19 5.75 18.71
N GLY A 31 31.10 6.66 18.37
CA GLY A 31 31.57 7.71 19.28
C GLY A 31 32.16 7.22 20.61
N TYR A 32 33.19 6.38 20.59
CA TYR A 32 33.83 5.86 21.82
C TYR A 32 34.35 6.94 22.79
N GLY A 33 34.69 8.14 22.28
CA GLY A 33 35.16 9.26 23.09
C GLY A 33 36.64 9.20 23.48
N ASP A 34 37.37 8.23 22.94
CA ASP A 34 38.83 8.09 23.02
C ASP A 34 39.55 9.28 22.35
N VAL A 35 39.10 9.61 21.14
CA VAL A 35 39.62 10.73 20.34
C VAL A 35 38.46 11.65 19.97
N TYR A 36 38.66 12.96 20.11
CA TYR A 36 37.67 13.98 19.72
C TYR A 36 38.34 15.35 19.51
N PRO A 37 37.77 16.22 18.65
CA PRO A 37 38.26 17.58 18.50
C PRO A 37 38.12 18.40 19.78
N THR A 38 39.13 19.20 20.07
CA THR A 38 39.06 20.21 21.12
C THR A 38 39.10 21.63 20.57
N THR A 39 39.64 21.83 19.36
CA THR A 39 39.71 23.15 18.73
C THR A 39 38.36 23.63 18.21
N ASN A 40 38.20 24.94 18.11
CA ASN A 40 36.97 25.56 17.59
C ASN A 40 36.70 25.14 16.12
N VAL A 41 37.75 25.07 15.30
CA VAL A 41 37.65 24.64 13.90
C VAL A 41 37.31 23.16 13.80
N GLY A 42 37.96 22.30 14.60
CA GLY A 42 37.68 20.87 14.62
C GLY A 42 36.26 20.54 15.08
N LYS A 43 35.73 21.28 16.05
CA LYS A 43 34.33 21.15 16.50
C LYS A 43 33.33 21.51 15.40
N LEU A 44 33.56 22.60 14.67
CA LEU A 44 32.70 23.01 13.55
C LEU A 44 32.71 21.96 12.43
N LEU A 45 33.89 21.47 12.05
CA LEU A 45 34.02 20.41 11.04
C LEU A 45 33.34 19.12 11.48
N SER A 46 33.43 18.77 12.76
CA SER A 46 32.83 17.55 13.29
C SER A 46 31.31 17.60 13.32
N ALA A 47 30.74 18.77 13.62
CA ALA A 47 29.30 18.99 13.49
C ALA A 47 28.84 18.75 12.04
N ALA A 48 29.57 19.29 11.05
CA ALA A 48 29.26 19.07 9.65
C ALA A 48 29.35 17.59 9.25
N VAL A 49 30.40 16.88 9.69
CA VAL A 49 30.57 15.43 9.44
C VAL A 49 29.41 14.62 10.05
N ALA A 50 28.96 14.97 11.25
CA ALA A 50 27.83 14.29 11.90
C ALA A 50 26.53 14.42 11.07
N PHE A 51 26.21 15.62 10.57
CA PHE A 51 25.06 15.82 9.69
C PHE A 51 25.18 15.05 8.37
N LEU A 52 26.37 15.01 7.78
CA LEU A 52 26.62 14.24 6.55
C LEU A 52 26.45 12.73 6.77
N GLY A 53 26.87 12.21 7.93
CA GLY A 53 26.69 10.80 8.29
C GLY A 53 25.21 10.38 8.25
N ILE A 54 24.32 11.18 8.84
CA ILE A 54 22.87 10.92 8.82
C ILE A 54 22.34 10.85 7.37
N GLY A 55 22.79 11.76 6.51
CA GLY A 55 22.38 11.78 5.10
C GLY A 55 22.82 10.53 4.32
N ILE A 56 24.05 10.08 4.54
CA ILE A 56 24.63 8.90 3.85
C ILE A 56 23.89 7.62 4.24
N PHE A 57 23.55 7.43 5.52
CA PHE A 57 22.83 6.23 5.96
C PHE A 57 21.31 6.31 5.70
N GLY A 58 20.75 7.52 5.65
CA GLY A 58 19.32 7.72 5.41
C GLY A 58 18.85 7.28 4.03
N LEU A 59 19.63 7.56 2.97
CA LEU A 59 19.23 7.24 1.60
C LEU A 59 19.13 5.73 1.33
N PRO A 60 20.14 4.88 1.63
CA PRO A 60 20.04 3.45 1.43
C PRO A 60 18.95 2.80 2.30
N ALA A 61 18.82 3.25 3.56
CA ALA A 61 17.75 2.77 4.44
C ALA A 61 16.36 3.09 3.88
N GLY A 62 16.17 4.30 3.34
CA GLY A 62 14.93 4.72 2.68
C GLY A 62 14.59 3.88 1.45
N ILE A 63 15.58 3.55 0.61
CA ILE A 63 15.41 2.70 -0.59
C ILE A 63 15.00 1.27 -0.18
N ILE A 64 15.65 0.71 0.84
CA ILE A 64 15.31 -0.64 1.32
C ILE A 64 13.91 -0.64 1.95
N ALA A 65 13.58 0.37 2.75
CA ALA A 65 12.28 0.50 3.38
C ALA A 65 11.15 0.66 2.36
N SER A 66 11.35 1.44 1.29
CA SER A 66 10.36 1.59 0.23
C SER A 66 10.15 0.29 -0.56
N GLY A 67 11.22 -0.43 -0.90
CA GLY A 67 11.12 -1.74 -1.55
C GLY A 67 10.40 -2.77 -0.67
N PHE A 68 10.66 -2.79 0.63
CA PHE A 68 9.94 -3.66 1.56
C PHE A 68 8.46 -3.25 1.71
N ALA A 69 8.18 -1.96 1.80
CA ALA A 69 6.81 -1.44 1.86
C ALA A 69 6.01 -1.82 0.60
N GLU A 70 6.61 -1.70 -0.59
CA GLU A 70 6.00 -2.10 -1.86
C GLU A 70 5.70 -3.61 -1.88
N GLU A 71 6.65 -4.45 -1.48
CA GLU A 71 6.47 -5.91 -1.45
C GLU A 71 5.39 -6.33 -0.43
N VAL A 72 5.35 -5.68 0.74
CA VAL A 72 4.28 -5.90 1.74
C VAL A 72 2.92 -5.49 1.16
N GLN A 73 2.82 -4.36 0.47
CA GLN A 73 1.59 -3.94 -0.21
C GLN A 73 1.20 -4.92 -1.33
N LYS A 74 2.16 -5.41 -2.12
CA LYS A 74 1.93 -6.37 -3.20
C LYS A 74 1.43 -7.73 -2.68
N ARG A 75 1.98 -8.20 -1.55
CA ARG A 75 1.50 -9.41 -0.86
C ARG A 75 0.11 -9.23 -0.25
N ARG A 76 -0.21 -8.03 0.22
CA ARG A 76 -1.58 -7.66 0.64
C ARG A 76 -2.52 -7.45 -0.56
N GLY A 77 -1.98 -7.14 -1.74
CA GLY A 77 -2.68 -6.59 -2.90
C GLY A 77 -2.89 -7.52 -4.10
N LYS A 78 -2.80 -8.84 -3.96
CA LYS A 78 -3.49 -9.75 -4.90
C LYS A 78 -4.90 -10.05 -4.40
N LYS A 79 -5.70 -9.00 -4.22
CA LYS A 79 -7.15 -9.12 -4.35
C LYS A 79 -7.50 -8.48 -5.68
N ILE A 80 -8.13 -9.27 -6.57
CA ILE A 80 -8.74 -8.76 -7.79
C ILE A 80 -9.86 -7.82 -7.31
N VAL A 81 -9.56 -6.54 -7.15
CA VAL A 81 -10.56 -5.51 -6.91
C VAL A 81 -11.21 -5.28 -8.26
N HIS A 82 -12.32 -5.96 -8.52
CA HIS A 82 -13.26 -5.47 -9.52
C HIS A 82 -13.68 -4.06 -9.08
N PRO A 83 -13.54 -3.03 -9.93
CA PRO A 83 -13.99 -1.69 -9.61
C PRO A 83 -15.53 -1.68 -9.56
N VAL A 84 -16.09 -2.08 -8.42
CA VAL A 84 -17.51 -1.88 -8.12
C VAL A 84 -17.64 -0.44 -7.65
N GLY A 85 -18.16 0.43 -8.51
CA GLY A 85 -18.49 1.82 -8.16
C GLY A 85 -17.93 2.92 -9.06
N LYS A 86 -17.21 2.61 -10.13
CA LYS A 86 -17.22 3.51 -11.30
C LYS A 86 -18.53 3.25 -12.05
N ASP A 87 -19.10 4.26 -12.68
CA ASP A 87 -20.19 4.10 -13.67
C ASP A 87 -19.70 3.23 -14.83
N ILE A 88 -19.56 1.93 -14.58
CA ILE A 88 -19.50 0.93 -15.61
C ILE A 88 -20.93 0.92 -16.11
N LYS A 89 -21.17 1.63 -17.20
CA LYS A 89 -22.31 1.34 -18.07
C LYS A 89 -22.12 -0.09 -18.53
N ILE A 90 -22.64 -1.06 -17.77
CA ILE A 90 -22.77 -2.44 -18.20
C ILE A 90 -23.91 -2.42 -19.21
N THR A 91 -23.64 -1.92 -20.40
CA THR A 91 -24.55 -2.09 -21.53
C THR A 91 -24.47 -3.56 -21.95
N ALA A 92 -25.64 -4.18 -22.14
CA ALA A 92 -25.84 -5.60 -22.47
C ALA A 92 -25.03 -6.11 -23.68
N GLU A 93 -24.45 -5.21 -24.47
CA GLU A 93 -23.57 -5.52 -25.60
C GLU A 93 -22.16 -5.94 -25.19
N THR A 94 -21.66 -5.53 -24.02
CA THR A 94 -20.25 -5.71 -23.65
C THR A 94 -19.90 -7.10 -23.10
N THR A 95 -20.88 -7.98 -22.85
CA THR A 95 -20.63 -9.24 -22.11
C THR A 95 -21.06 -10.53 -22.79
N PHE A 96 -21.63 -10.53 -24.00
CA PHE A 96 -22.27 -11.75 -24.50
C PHE A 96 -22.05 -12.09 -25.98
N PRO A 97 -20.95 -12.78 -26.34
CA PRO A 97 -21.06 -13.89 -27.27
C PRO A 97 -21.75 -15.05 -26.52
N LEU A 98 -23.03 -15.30 -26.81
CA LEU A 98 -23.73 -16.51 -26.32
C LEU A 98 -23.14 -17.74 -27.03
N ASN A 99 -21.97 -18.19 -26.61
CA ASN A 99 -21.42 -19.50 -26.97
C ASN A 99 -22.04 -20.57 -26.07
N SER A 100 -22.15 -21.80 -26.60
CA SER A 100 -22.84 -22.94 -25.97
C SER A 100 -22.34 -23.28 -24.55
N ASP A 101 -21.10 -22.93 -24.23
CA ASP A 101 -20.44 -23.31 -22.97
C ASP A 101 -20.95 -22.54 -21.74
N VAL A 102 -21.52 -21.35 -21.91
CA VAL A 102 -21.97 -20.51 -20.78
C VAL A 102 -23.34 -20.94 -20.24
N ARG A 103 -24.11 -21.75 -20.99
CA ARG A 103 -25.47 -22.20 -20.60
C ARG A 103 -25.51 -22.95 -19.28
N HIS A 104 -24.43 -23.60 -18.89
CA HIS A 104 -24.36 -24.38 -17.65
C HIS A 104 -24.19 -23.52 -16.38
N HIS A 105 -23.81 -22.25 -16.53
CA HIS A 105 -23.64 -21.31 -15.41
C HIS A 105 -24.80 -20.31 -15.29
N ILE A 106 -25.81 -20.42 -16.15
CA ILE A 106 -27.02 -19.60 -16.07
C ILE A 106 -27.88 -20.12 -14.92
N HIS A 107 -28.31 -19.22 -14.02
CA HIS A 107 -29.20 -19.56 -12.90
C HIS A 107 -30.43 -20.32 -13.41
N PRO A 108 -30.89 -21.39 -12.71
CA PRO A 108 -32.00 -22.22 -13.17
C PRO A 108 -33.26 -21.45 -13.57
N ASP A 109 -33.55 -20.30 -12.95
CA ASP A 109 -34.74 -19.49 -13.25
C ASP A 109 -34.78 -18.94 -14.68
N PHE A 110 -33.62 -18.68 -15.30
CA PHE A 110 -33.58 -18.14 -16.67
C PHE A 110 -33.76 -19.23 -17.74
N ARG A 111 -33.87 -20.52 -17.36
CA ARG A 111 -34.17 -21.61 -18.29
C ARG A 111 -35.60 -21.59 -18.83
N HIS A 112 -36.51 -20.85 -18.18
CA HIS A 112 -37.91 -20.76 -18.60
C HIS A 112 -38.17 -19.70 -19.69
N HIS A 113 -37.17 -18.90 -20.04
CA HIS A 113 -37.30 -17.87 -21.09
C HIS A 113 -36.92 -18.49 -22.44
N HIS A 114 -37.87 -18.55 -23.36
CA HIS A 114 -37.79 -19.39 -24.57
C HIS A 114 -36.95 -18.77 -25.68
N THR A 115 -36.75 -17.44 -25.68
CA THR A 115 -35.97 -16.75 -26.71
C THR A 115 -34.64 -16.20 -26.19
N LYS A 116 -33.63 -16.12 -27.07
CA LYS A 116 -32.32 -15.53 -26.74
C LYS A 116 -32.44 -14.07 -26.29
N GLN A 117 -33.48 -13.35 -26.69
CA GLN A 117 -33.68 -11.93 -26.38
C GLN A 117 -34.33 -11.74 -25.01
N GLU A 118 -35.30 -12.58 -24.64
CA GLU A 118 -35.89 -12.60 -23.29
C GLU A 118 -34.85 -13.02 -22.24
N GLN A 119 -34.02 -14.03 -22.54
CA GLN A 119 -32.92 -14.42 -21.64
C GLN A 119 -31.93 -13.27 -21.43
N LYS A 120 -31.57 -12.54 -22.49
CA LYS A 120 -30.69 -11.37 -22.39
C LYS A 120 -31.32 -10.26 -21.56
N GLN A 121 -32.61 -9.98 -21.74
CA GLN A 121 -33.31 -8.95 -20.98
C GLN A 121 -33.42 -9.32 -19.50
N ALA A 122 -33.84 -10.55 -19.18
CA ALA A 122 -33.95 -11.00 -17.79
C ALA A 122 -32.61 -11.01 -17.05
N ILE A 123 -31.51 -11.36 -17.74
CA ILE A 123 -30.17 -11.25 -17.18
C ILE A 123 -29.77 -9.78 -16.97
N ALA A 124 -30.10 -8.89 -17.91
CA ALA A 124 -29.81 -7.46 -17.78
C ALA A 124 -30.57 -6.85 -16.59
N ASP A 125 -31.87 -7.13 -16.46
CA ASP A 125 -32.71 -6.66 -15.36
C ASP A 125 -32.18 -7.17 -14.01
N TYR A 126 -31.77 -8.44 -13.94
CA TYR A 126 -31.16 -9.02 -12.74
C TYR A 126 -29.81 -8.37 -12.37
N ILE A 127 -28.98 -8.04 -13.36
CA ILE A 127 -27.70 -7.36 -13.13
C ILE A 127 -27.93 -5.93 -12.63
N GLU A 128 -28.91 -5.22 -13.21
CA GLU A 128 -29.27 -3.86 -12.81
C GLU A 128 -29.80 -3.86 -11.36
N GLU A 129 -30.73 -4.75 -11.04
CA GLU A 129 -31.25 -4.93 -9.68
C GLU A 129 -30.14 -5.29 -8.68
N SER A 130 -29.27 -6.25 -9.05
CA SER A 130 -28.11 -6.64 -8.23
C SER A 130 -27.17 -5.46 -7.96
N SER A 131 -26.98 -4.57 -8.94
CA SER A 131 -26.11 -3.40 -8.81
C SER A 131 -26.67 -2.36 -7.83
N GLU A 132 -27.99 -2.15 -7.83
CA GLU A 132 -28.68 -1.23 -6.92
C GLU A 132 -28.67 -1.77 -5.48
N ILE A 133 -28.93 -3.07 -5.30
CA ILE A 133 -28.85 -3.72 -3.98
C ILE A 133 -27.43 -3.58 -3.40
N MET A 134 -26.40 -3.76 -4.22
CA MET A 134 -25.01 -3.62 -3.77
C MET A 134 -24.68 -2.17 -3.37
N LYS A 135 -25.14 -1.17 -4.12
CA LYS A 135 -24.98 0.26 -3.76
C LYS A 135 -25.63 0.56 -2.41
N LEU A 136 -26.86 0.08 -2.20
CA LEU A 136 -27.60 0.26 -0.94
C LEU A 136 -26.88 -0.41 0.24
N CYS A 137 -26.30 -1.60 0.04
CA CYS A 137 -25.52 -2.28 1.06
C CYS A 137 -24.25 -1.50 1.44
N ILE A 138 -23.56 -0.91 0.46
CA ILE A 138 -22.38 -0.06 0.70
C ILE A 138 -22.76 1.20 1.46
N GLU A 139 -23.83 1.89 1.07
CA GLU A 139 -24.29 3.11 1.75
C GLU A 139 -24.70 2.81 3.20
N THR A 140 -25.42 1.71 3.42
CA THR A 140 -25.82 1.24 4.74
C THR A 140 -24.60 0.90 5.61
N ALA A 141 -23.60 0.22 5.05
CA ALA A 141 -22.36 -0.11 5.75
C ALA A 141 -21.55 1.16 6.08
N LYS A 142 -21.45 2.12 5.15
CA LYS A 142 -20.79 3.42 5.38
C LYS A 142 -21.49 4.22 6.49
N LYS A 143 -22.81 4.30 6.45
CA LYS A 143 -23.61 5.03 7.45
C LYS A 143 -23.47 4.43 8.85
N LYS A 144 -23.44 3.09 8.95
CA LYS A 144 -23.40 2.38 10.24
C LYS A 144 -22.00 2.27 10.83
N TYR A 145 -21.00 2.08 9.98
CA TYR A 145 -19.63 1.73 10.41
C TYR A 145 -18.56 2.74 10.02
N GLY A 146 -18.88 3.79 9.25
CA GLY A 146 -17.93 4.80 8.79
C GLY A 146 -17.28 5.61 9.92
N ASN A 147 -17.95 5.74 11.08
CA ASN A 147 -17.37 6.37 12.27
C ASN A 147 -16.40 5.46 13.04
N TYR A 148 -16.44 4.15 12.81
CA TYR A 148 -15.63 3.16 13.51
C TYR A 148 -14.43 2.69 12.68
N PHE A 149 -14.57 2.64 11.35
CA PHE A 149 -13.54 2.17 10.45
C PHE A 149 -13.27 3.22 9.36
N GLN A 150 -12.11 3.88 9.44
CA GLN A 150 -11.61 4.80 8.40
C GLN A 150 -11.11 4.06 7.15
N ASN A 151 -10.95 2.73 7.24
CA ASN A 151 -10.54 1.90 6.11
C ASN A 151 -11.75 1.49 5.26
N GLU A 152 -11.86 2.08 4.06
CA GLU A 152 -12.92 1.77 3.10
C GLU A 152 -12.99 0.28 2.71
N GLU A 153 -11.89 -0.48 2.86
CA GLU A 153 -11.83 -1.90 2.53
C GLU A 153 -12.65 -2.76 3.51
N ILE A 154 -12.62 -2.42 4.81
CA ILE A 154 -13.41 -3.11 5.84
C ILE A 154 -14.91 -2.89 5.59
N ILE A 155 -15.28 -1.67 5.20
CA ILE A 155 -16.67 -1.33 4.90
C ILE A 155 -17.19 -2.12 3.68
N LYS A 156 -16.35 -2.33 2.66
CA LYS A 156 -16.69 -3.11 1.47
C LYS A 156 -16.89 -4.60 1.79
N ASP A 157 -16.07 -5.18 2.66
CA ASP A 157 -16.24 -6.57 3.11
C ASP A 157 -17.58 -6.76 3.84
N PHE A 158 -17.95 -5.82 4.73
CA PHE A 158 -19.26 -5.83 5.38
C PHE A 158 -20.42 -5.65 4.37
N ALA A 159 -20.26 -4.77 3.39
CA ALA A 159 -21.27 -4.57 2.35
C ALA A 159 -21.47 -5.85 1.52
N MET A 160 -20.41 -6.60 1.23
CA MET A 160 -20.49 -7.87 0.50
C MET A 160 -21.24 -8.96 1.30
N VAL A 161 -21.03 -9.02 2.62
CA VAL A 161 -21.76 -9.94 3.51
C VAL A 161 -23.26 -9.57 3.55
N LEU A 162 -23.57 -8.28 3.67
CA LEU A 162 -24.96 -7.79 3.61
C LEU A 162 -25.62 -8.12 2.27
N TYR A 163 -24.89 -7.95 1.17
CA TYR A 163 -25.36 -8.28 -0.17
C TYR A 163 -25.68 -9.78 -0.30
N GLN A 164 -24.76 -10.66 0.10
CA GLN A 164 -24.97 -12.11 0.06
C GLN A 164 -26.18 -12.55 0.88
N GLU A 165 -26.37 -11.98 2.08
CA GLU A 165 -27.51 -12.30 2.92
C GLU A 165 -28.84 -11.76 2.35
N THR A 166 -28.80 -10.59 1.71
CA THR A 166 -29.97 -10.00 1.04
C THR A 166 -30.39 -10.84 -0.16
N MET A 167 -29.44 -11.18 -1.03
CA MET A 167 -29.68 -12.05 -2.20
C MET A 167 -30.16 -13.45 -1.78
N ARG A 168 -29.62 -14.00 -0.69
CA ARG A 168 -30.07 -15.30 -0.15
C ARG A 168 -31.52 -15.28 0.33
N LYS A 169 -32.00 -14.15 0.87
CA LYS A 169 -33.39 -13.98 1.30
C LYS A 169 -34.35 -13.68 0.14
N PHE A 170 -33.86 -13.04 -0.90
CA PHE A 170 -34.64 -12.73 -2.10
C PHE A 170 -34.91 -13.97 -2.96
N HIS A 171 -33.96 -14.92 -2.97
CA HIS A 171 -34.06 -16.20 -3.70
C HIS A 171 -34.67 -17.36 -2.89
N ARG A 172 -35.34 -17.08 -1.77
CA ARG A 172 -36.11 -18.07 -0.99
C ARG A 172 -37.60 -17.84 -1.17
#